data_AF-A0A0M4GIP2-F1
#
_entry.id   AF-A0A0M4GIP2-F1
#
_cell.length_a   1.000
_cell.length_b   1.000
_cell.length_c   1.000
_cell.angle_alpha   90.00
_cell.angle_beta   90.00
_cell.angle_gamma   90.00
#
_symmetry.space_group_name_H-M   'P 1'
#
loop_
_entity.id
_entity.type
_entity.pdbx_description
1 polymer ?
#
loop_
_entity_poly.entity_id
_entity_poly.type
_entity_poly.pdbx_seq_one_letter_code
_entity_poly.pdbx_strand_id
1 'polypeptide(L)'
;MTKTQIKAIALNASRQLNAVSKDISNRDLVTVLNHGQLKETSVTLDDLYGVLDTQYQRSLKSGIDEPMEYTVLVKKRIDALAEYIRPARLKAVHVSPKHVVQMLDAELQAMHHLSTLLDGINIGGKA
;
A
#
# COMPACT_ATOMS: atom_id res chain seq x y z
N MET A 1 -8.44 18.24 5.27
CA MET A 1 -8.30 16.81 5.63
C MET A 1 -7.51 16.73 6.92
N THR A 2 -7.94 15.97 7.92
CA THR A 2 -7.26 15.86 9.22
C THR A 2 -6.23 14.73 9.21
N LYS A 3 -5.24 14.77 10.11
CA LYS A 3 -4.26 13.67 10.33
C LYS A 3 -4.95 12.30 10.48
N THR A 4 -6.13 12.28 11.11
CA THR A 4 -6.97 11.09 11.26
C THR A 4 -7.42 10.50 9.92
N GLN A 5 -7.78 11.34 8.95
CA GLN A 5 -8.24 10.89 7.63
C GLN A 5 -7.08 10.29 6.82
N ILE A 6 -5.88 10.88 6.88
CA ILE A 6 -4.67 10.32 6.24
C ILE A 6 -4.36 8.92 6.79
N LYS A 7 -4.37 8.78 8.13
CA LYS A 7 -4.16 7.48 8.78
C LYS A 7 -5.23 6.46 8.43
N ALA A 8 -6.49 6.89 8.29
CA ALA A 8 -7.57 5.99 7.91
C ALA A 8 -7.37 5.38 6.51
N ILE A 9 -6.86 6.17 5.55
CA ILE A 9 -6.54 5.67 4.20
C ILE A 9 -5.40 4.65 4.26
N ALA A 10 -4.29 4.98 4.93
CA ALA A 10 -3.16 4.06 5.09
C ALA A 10 -3.56 2.75 5.79
N LEU A 11 -4.37 2.85 6.85
CA LEU A 11 -4.91 1.69 7.55
C LEU A 11 -5.81 0.84 6.65
N ASN A 12 -6.61 1.47 5.78
CA ASN A 12 -7.46 0.76 4.83
C ASN A 12 -6.62 -0.03 3.82
N ALA A 13 -5.59 0.60 3.23
CA ALA A 13 -4.66 -0.07 2.33
C ALA A 13 -3.96 -1.26 3.01
N SER A 14 -3.52 -1.11 4.26
CA SER A 14 -2.91 -2.19 5.03
C SER A 14 -3.88 -3.36 5.27
N ARG A 15 -5.15 -3.05 5.61
CA ARG A 15 -6.19 -4.06 5.79
C ARG A 15 -6.53 -4.80 4.51
N GLN A 16 -6.62 -4.10 3.38
CA GLN A 16 -6.83 -4.71 2.06
C GLN A 16 -5.69 -5.67 1.72
N LEU A 17 -4.44 -5.23 1.89
CA LEU A 17 -3.26 -6.05 1.61
C LEU A 17 -3.21 -7.32 2.50
N ASN A 18 -3.56 -7.19 3.78
CA ASN A 18 -3.64 -8.34 4.70
C ASN A 18 -4.76 -9.30 4.30
N ALA A 19 -5.91 -8.79 3.82
CA ALA A 19 -6.98 -9.63 3.32
C ALA A 19 -6.55 -10.44 2.09
N VAL A 20 -5.76 -9.84 1.17
CA VAL A 20 -5.16 -10.57 0.04
C VAL A 20 -4.23 -11.68 0.52
N SER A 21 -3.33 -11.38 1.47
CA SER A 21 -2.39 -12.38 2.01
C SER A 21 -3.11 -13.58 2.63
N LYS A 22 -4.16 -13.32 3.42
CA LYS A 22 -5.01 -14.36 4.02
C LYS A 22 -5.76 -15.18 2.98
N ASP A 23 -6.33 -14.52 1.96
CA ASP A 23 -7.07 -15.22 0.91
C ASP A 23 -6.17 -16.19 0.13
N ILE A 24 -4.98 -15.75 -0.25
CA ILE A 24 -3.99 -16.59 -0.96
C ILE A 24 -3.53 -17.74 -0.06
N SER A 25 -3.24 -17.47 1.22
CA SER A 25 -2.81 -18.48 2.18
C SER A 25 -3.86 -19.57 2.40
N ASN A 26 -5.16 -19.23 2.32
CA ASN A 26 -6.26 -20.17 2.56
C ASN A 26 -6.64 -21.00 1.33
N ARG A 27 -6.29 -20.56 0.12
CA ARG A 27 -6.77 -21.15 -1.15
C ARG A 27 -5.71 -21.99 -1.87
N ASP A 28 -4.47 -21.99 -1.40
CA ASP A 28 -3.31 -22.64 -2.03
C ASP A 28 -3.12 -22.31 -3.52
N LEU A 29 -3.70 -21.20 -4.00
CA LEU A 29 -3.68 -20.74 -5.39
C LEU A 29 -3.81 -19.22 -5.46
N VAL A 30 -3.12 -18.61 -6.41
CA VAL A 30 -3.25 -17.17 -6.72
C VAL A 30 -4.25 -16.99 -7.85
N THR A 31 -5.20 -16.08 -7.66
CA THR A 31 -6.33 -15.90 -8.58
C THR A 31 -6.40 -14.50 -9.18
N VAL A 32 -7.22 -14.34 -10.22
CA VAL A 32 -7.54 -13.04 -10.83
C VAL A 32 -8.17 -12.07 -9.82
N LEU A 33 -8.90 -12.58 -8.81
CA LEU A 33 -9.45 -11.76 -7.74
C LEU A 33 -8.33 -11.11 -6.92
N ASN A 34 -7.26 -11.85 -6.61
CA ASN A 34 -6.12 -11.30 -5.87
C ASN A 34 -5.41 -10.21 -6.67
N HIS A 35 -5.28 -10.37 -7.99
CA HIS A 35 -4.79 -9.29 -8.87
C HIS A 35 -5.67 -8.04 -8.78
N GLY A 36 -6.99 -8.19 -8.84
CA GLY A 36 -7.93 -7.07 -8.67
C GLY A 36 -7.78 -6.35 -7.33
N GLN A 37 -7.69 -7.10 -6.23
CA GLN A 37 -7.52 -6.54 -4.88
C GLN A 37 -6.19 -5.79 -4.72
N LEU A 38 -5.10 -6.26 -5.35
CA LEU A 38 -3.84 -5.51 -5.36
C LEU A 38 -3.95 -4.20 -6.13
N LYS A 39 -4.68 -4.19 -7.26
CA LYS A 39 -4.96 -2.96 -8.01
C LYS A 39 -5.77 -1.96 -7.18
N GLU A 40 -6.78 -2.43 -6.43
CA GLU A 40 -7.56 -1.59 -5.51
C GLU A 40 -6.70 -1.02 -4.37
N THR A 41 -5.78 -1.83 -3.83
CA THR A 41 -4.82 -1.38 -2.81
C THR A 41 -3.89 -0.30 -3.38
N SER A 42 -3.40 -0.48 -4.62
CA SER A 42 -2.58 0.52 -5.32
C SER A 42 -3.32 1.84 -5.53
N VAL A 43 -4.61 1.80 -5.90
CA VAL A 43 -5.46 2.99 -6.01
C VAL A 43 -5.59 3.70 -4.66
N THR A 44 -5.82 2.95 -3.58
CA THR A 44 -5.92 3.52 -2.22
C THR A 44 -4.61 4.22 -1.79
N LEU A 45 -3.44 3.71 -2.22
CA LEU A 45 -2.15 4.36 -1.99
C LEU A 45 -1.93 5.60 -2.86
N ASP A 46 -2.50 5.62 -4.08
CA ASP A 46 -2.51 6.80 -4.93
C ASP A 46 -3.36 7.92 -4.30
N ASP A 47 -4.52 7.57 -3.73
CA ASP A 47 -5.35 8.49 -2.96
C ASP A 47 -4.60 9.04 -1.74
N LEU A 48 -3.88 8.18 -1.01
CA LEU A 48 -3.04 8.59 0.12
C LEU A 48 -1.97 9.61 -0.33
N TYR A 49 -1.29 9.33 -1.43
CA TYR A 49 -0.31 10.24 -2.00
C TYR A 49 -0.94 11.58 -2.38
N GLY A 50 -2.07 11.59 -3.08
CA GLY A 50 -2.76 12.83 -3.46
C GLY A 50 -3.18 13.68 -2.26
N VAL A 51 -3.59 13.04 -1.16
CA VAL A 51 -3.90 13.73 0.09
C VAL A 51 -2.63 14.30 0.74
N LEU A 52 -1.54 13.54 0.80
CA LEU A 52 -0.26 14.01 1.33
C LEU A 52 0.28 15.19 0.51
N ASP A 53 0.24 15.12 -0.82
CA ASP A 53 0.66 16.19 -1.73
C ASP A 53 -0.16 17.48 -1.52
N THR A 54 -1.49 17.34 -1.38
CA THR A 54 -2.36 18.49 -1.08
C THR A 54 -2.01 19.13 0.27
N GLN A 55 -1.62 18.34 1.28
CA GLN A 55 -1.16 18.88 2.56
C GLN A 55 0.24 19.49 2.46
N TYR A 56 1.14 18.89 1.69
CA TYR A 56 2.48 19.40 1.40
C TYR A 56 2.41 20.79 0.76
N GLN A 57 1.60 20.98 -0.28
CA GLN A 57 1.42 22.29 -0.93
C GLN A 57 0.94 23.39 0.02
N ARG A 58 0.18 23.01 1.06
CA ARG A 58 -0.36 23.96 2.05
C ARG A 58 0.53 24.15 3.27
N SER A 59 1.47 23.24 3.54
CA SER A 59 2.37 23.31 4.67
C SER A 59 3.81 23.14 4.19
N LEU A 60 4.59 24.23 4.21
CA LEU A 60 6.05 24.27 3.99
C LEU A 60 6.86 23.48 5.04
N LYS A 61 6.28 22.42 5.62
CA LYS A 61 6.83 21.69 6.76
C LYS A 61 7.62 20.47 6.30
N SER A 62 8.87 20.43 6.76
CA SER A 62 9.90 19.41 6.55
C SER A 62 9.61 18.02 7.15
N GLY A 63 8.38 17.52 7.07
CA GLY A 63 8.01 16.24 7.70
C GLY A 63 7.02 15.39 6.90
N ILE A 64 6.76 15.75 5.64
CA ILE A 64 5.83 15.03 4.75
C ILE A 64 6.57 14.32 3.59
N ASP A 65 7.78 14.77 3.25
CA ASP A 65 8.59 14.22 2.14
C ASP A 65 8.83 12.72 2.30
N GLU A 66 9.35 12.30 3.46
CA GLU A 66 9.63 10.89 3.75
C GLU A 66 8.37 10.01 3.67
N PRO A 67 7.24 10.33 4.32
CA PRO A 67 5.98 9.60 4.12
C PRO A 67 5.49 9.57 2.66
N MET A 68 5.69 10.64 1.88
CA MET A 68 5.29 10.69 0.47
C MET A 68 6.14 9.76 -0.38
N GLU A 69 7.47 9.86 -0.28
CA GLU A 69 8.40 8.99 -0.99
C GLU A 69 8.15 7.52 -0.64
N TYR A 70 7.91 7.26 0.64
CA TYR A 70 7.62 5.91 1.11
C TYR A 70 6.28 5.39 0.59
N THR A 71 5.24 6.22 0.51
CA THR A 71 3.95 5.87 -0.10
C THR A 71 4.14 5.47 -1.57
N VAL A 72 4.94 6.22 -2.34
CA VAL A 72 5.27 5.91 -3.74
C VAL A 72 6.03 4.59 -3.86
N LEU A 73 6.98 4.34 -2.96
CA LEU A 73 7.75 3.10 -2.94
C LEU A 73 6.83 1.88 -2.73
N VAL A 74 5.99 1.90 -1.71
CA VAL A 74 5.07 0.79 -1.40
C VAL A 74 4.08 0.58 -2.56
N LYS A 75 3.55 1.67 -3.12
CA LYS A 75 2.67 1.58 -4.29
C LYS A 75 3.36 0.89 -5.47
N LYS A 76 4.59 1.29 -5.81
CA LYS A 76 5.37 0.67 -6.90
C LYS A 76 5.59 -0.82 -6.69
N ARG A 77 5.86 -1.25 -5.45
CA ARG A 77 6.04 -2.66 -5.12
C ARG A 77 4.74 -3.45 -5.22
N ILE A 78 3.61 -2.88 -4.78
CA ILE A 78 2.29 -3.49 -4.96
C ILE A 78 1.90 -3.56 -6.44
N ASP A 79 2.18 -2.52 -7.24
CA ASP A 79 1.96 -2.53 -8.69
C ASP A 79 2.80 -3.63 -9.38
N ALA A 80 4.07 -3.78 -8.98
CA ALA A 80 4.94 -4.84 -9.48
C ALA A 80 4.44 -6.23 -9.09
N LEU A 81 3.94 -6.40 -7.86
CA LEU A 81 3.32 -7.65 -7.42
C LEU A 81 2.04 -7.95 -8.21
N ALA A 82 1.19 -6.95 -8.44
CA ALA A 82 -0.01 -7.09 -9.24
C ALA A 82 0.32 -7.53 -10.68
N GLU A 83 1.37 -6.96 -11.27
CA GLU A 83 1.86 -7.35 -12.60
C GLU A 83 2.46 -8.76 -12.60
N TYR A 84 3.17 -9.14 -11.54
CA TYR A 84 3.69 -10.50 -11.36
C TYR A 84 2.57 -11.55 -11.32
N ILE A 85 1.42 -11.22 -10.74
CA ILE A 85 0.25 -12.10 -10.67
C ILE A 85 -0.83 -11.77 -11.72
N ARG A 86 -0.47 -11.06 -12.80
CA ARG A 86 -1.45 -10.65 -13.82
C ARG A 86 -2.19 -11.84 -14.44
N PRO A 87 -3.47 -11.70 -14.84
CA PRO A 87 -4.29 -12.81 -15.31
C PRO A 87 -3.68 -13.62 -16.46
N ALA A 88 -3.01 -12.96 -17.41
CA ALA A 88 -2.35 -13.62 -18.53
C ALA A 88 -1.20 -14.54 -18.08
N ARG A 89 -0.48 -14.15 -17.01
CA ARG A 89 0.61 -14.96 -16.45
C ARG A 89 0.08 -16.15 -15.65
N LEU A 90 -0.97 -15.95 -14.85
CA LEU A 90 -1.61 -17.04 -14.09
C LEU A 90 -2.13 -18.18 -14.99
N LYS A 91 -2.52 -17.86 -16.23
CA LYS A 91 -2.93 -18.85 -17.24
C LYS A 91 -1.76 -19.66 -17.84
N ALA A 92 -0.55 -19.10 -17.82
CA ALA A 92 0.59 -19.64 -18.56
C ALA A 92 1.69 -20.21 -17.65
N VAL A 93 1.76 -19.77 -16.40
CA VAL A 93 2.85 -20.09 -15.47
C VAL A 93 2.28 -20.38 -14.10
N HIS A 94 2.78 -21.44 -13.46
CA HIS A 94 2.49 -21.69 -12.06
C HIS A 94 3.11 -20.59 -11.20
N VAL A 95 2.27 -19.88 -10.45
CA VAL A 95 2.69 -18.89 -9.46
C VAL A 95 2.53 -19.52 -8.08
N SER A 96 3.65 -19.62 -7.35
CA SER A 96 3.64 -20.17 -6.00
C SER A 96 2.88 -19.23 -5.04
N PRO A 97 1.79 -19.69 -4.39
CA PRO A 97 1.06 -18.90 -3.41
C PRO A 97 1.96 -18.49 -2.24
N LYS A 98 2.80 -19.43 -1.77
CA LYS A 98 3.78 -19.18 -0.70
C LYS A 98 4.73 -18.04 -1.02
N HIS A 99 5.22 -17.99 -2.27
CA HIS A 99 6.10 -16.90 -2.70
C HIS A 99 5.37 -15.55 -2.71
N VAL A 100 4.13 -15.52 -3.19
CA VAL A 100 3.32 -14.30 -3.20
C VAL A 100 3.01 -13.82 -1.78
N VAL A 101 2.69 -14.73 -0.85
CA VAL A 101 2.49 -14.40 0.57
C VAL A 101 3.75 -13.80 1.18
N GLN A 102 4.93 -14.34 0.91
CA GLN A 102 6.20 -13.77 1.39
C GLN A 102 6.43 -12.35 0.86
N MET A 103 6.08 -12.08 -0.41
CA MET A 103 6.14 -10.73 -0.96
C MET A 103 5.13 -9.80 -0.26
N LEU A 104 3.90 -10.29 0.00
CA LEU A 104 2.88 -9.53 0.72
C LEU A 104 3.28 -9.20 2.16
N ASP A 105 3.96 -10.11 2.85
CA ASP A 105 4.45 -9.88 4.21
C ASP A 105 5.47 -8.74 4.26
N ALA A 106 6.36 -8.65 3.27
CA ALA A 106 7.29 -7.54 3.14
C ALA A 106 6.56 -6.21 2.90
N GLU A 107 5.52 -6.21 2.08
CA GLU A 107 4.70 -5.02 1.85
C GLU A 107 3.84 -4.64 3.07
N LEU A 108 3.37 -5.62 3.86
CA LEU A 108 2.70 -5.35 5.13
C LEU A 108 3.64 -4.69 6.15
N GLN A 109 4.90 -5.16 6.24
CA GLN A 109 5.92 -4.50 7.06
C GLN A 109 6.19 -3.07 6.59
N ALA A 110 6.25 -2.85 5.27
CA ALA A 110 6.39 -1.52 4.71
C ALA A 110 5.18 -0.62 5.06
N MET A 111 3.95 -1.13 4.96
CA MET A 111 2.75 -0.41 5.39
C MET A 111 2.76 -0.05 6.87
N HIS A 112 3.29 -0.94 7.74
CA HIS A 112 3.49 -0.62 9.15
C HIS A 112 4.50 0.51 9.35
N HIS A 113 5.62 0.48 8.62
CA HIS A 113 6.59 1.57 8.67
C HIS A 113 5.99 2.90 8.19
N LEU A 114 5.23 2.88 7.09
CA LEU A 114 4.50 4.05 6.60
C LEU A 114 3.57 4.60 7.68
N SER A 115 2.84 3.75 8.41
CA SER A 115 2.00 4.20 9.52
C SER A 115 2.79 4.96 10.58
N THR A 116 3.99 4.49 10.95
CA THR A 116 4.88 5.17 11.90
C THR A 116 5.35 6.52 11.38
N LEU A 117 5.68 6.62 10.08
CA LEU A 117 6.03 7.89 9.45
C LEU A 117 4.85 8.88 9.49
N LEU A 118 3.65 8.42 9.19
CA LEU A 118 2.41 9.22 9.26
C LEU A 118 2.08 9.66 10.70
N ASP A 119 2.46 8.87 11.71
CA ASP A 119 2.37 9.25 13.12
C ASP A 119 3.30 10.42 13.46
N GLY A 120 4.49 10.47 12.85
CA GLY A 120 5.47 11.54 13.00
C GLY A 120 5.07 12.87 12.37
N ILE A 121 4.11 12.89 11.43
CA ILE A 121 3.72 14.14 10.74
C ILE A 121 3.09 15.13 11.73
N ASN A 122 3.68 16.32 11.79
CA ASN A 122 3.23 17.42 12.66
C ASN A 122 2.36 18.44 11.89
N ILE A 123 1.13 18.03 11.58
CA ILE A 123 0.15 18.88 10.88
C ILE A 123 -0.34 19.97 11.85
N GLY A 124 -0.01 21.23 11.58
CA GLY A 124 -0.54 22.39 12.33
C GLY A 124 0.23 22.86 13.57
N GLY A 125 1.38 22.28 13.92
CA GLY A 125 2.26 22.89 14.95
C GLY A 125 2.74 24.30 14.54
N LYS A 126 2.76 25.27 15.46
CA LYS A 126 3.40 26.57 15.18
C LYS A 126 4.87 26.32 14.81
N ALA A 127 5.33 26.99 13.75
CA ALA A 127 6.76 27.13 13.47
C ALA A 127 7.44 27.87 14.64
#